data_AF-A0A926I6T3-F1
#
_entry.id   AF-A0A926I6T3-F1
#
_cell.length_a   1.000
_cell.length_b   1.000
_cell.length_c   1.000
_cell.angle_alpha   90.00
_cell.angle_beta   90.00
_cell.angle_gamma   90.00
#
_symmetry.space_group_name_H-M   'P 1'
#
loop_
_entity.id
_entity.type
_entity.pdbx_description
1 polymer ?
#
loop_
_entity_poly.entity_id
_entity_poly.type
_entity_poly.pdbx_seq_one_letter_code
_entity_poly.pdbx_strand_id
1 'polypeptide(L)'
;MNGLYIILDILFLLFLLGTLLWTRRFQAAIVGLLGGILYFIVDYGGFYCLLQTRVVNGADPLWFLLWLSMSYGFTNFVWIWLWLDRDKRALEWSLLIVSGWLTTALLSQNFGAGFPAISISRGTADYHGIMALMLFVGYAILCIHNIRRGPKEKIDIKWILATGVLVQFGWEFVLLITGIRNVSLQTLLVNSLLETNMGLPYLYFIHRTVNRRWREDLTRIST
;
A
#
# COMPACT_ATOMS: atom_id res chain seq x y z
N MET A 1 1.83 16.94 -10.09
CA MET A 1 1.11 17.29 -8.84
C MET A 1 1.65 18.63 -8.33
N ASN A 2 1.11 19.19 -7.26
CA ASN A 2 1.59 20.46 -6.68
C ASN A 2 1.84 20.31 -5.17
N GLY A 3 2.50 21.31 -4.57
CA GLY A 3 2.79 21.30 -3.13
C GLY A 3 1.57 21.16 -2.23
N LEU A 4 0.38 21.63 -2.65
CA LEU A 4 -0.85 21.48 -1.88
C LEU A 4 -1.26 20.00 -1.75
N TYR A 5 -1.03 19.19 -2.78
CA TYR A 5 -1.28 17.75 -2.73
C TYR A 5 -0.52 17.10 -1.57
N ILE A 6 0.77 17.43 -1.41
CA ILE A 6 1.62 16.88 -0.35
C ILE A 6 1.09 17.29 1.03
N ILE A 7 0.72 18.55 1.21
CA ILE A 7 0.19 19.06 2.48
C ILE A 7 -1.12 18.35 2.86
N LEU A 8 -2.07 18.28 1.92
CA LEU A 8 -3.35 17.62 2.13
C LEU A 8 -3.17 16.13 2.42
N ASP A 9 -2.25 15.47 1.73
CA ASP A 9 -1.94 14.07 1.96
C ASP A 9 -1.33 13.85 3.35
N ILE A 10 -0.38 14.68 3.78
CA ILE A 10 0.17 14.62 5.15
C ILE A 10 -0.94 14.78 6.19
N LEU A 11 -1.84 15.75 6.01
CA LEU A 11 -2.98 15.93 6.92
C LEU A 11 -3.87 14.69 6.95
N PHE A 12 -4.12 14.07 5.79
CA PHE A 12 -4.87 12.82 5.69
C PHE A 12 -4.14 11.65 6.38
N LEU A 13 -2.83 11.50 6.20
CA LEU A 13 -2.03 10.45 6.86
C LEU A 13 -2.05 10.60 8.38
N LEU A 14 -1.91 11.82 8.89
CA LEU A 14 -2.00 12.11 10.32
C LEU A 14 -3.41 11.83 10.87
N PHE A 15 -4.44 12.18 10.11
CA PHE A 15 -5.82 11.87 10.46
C PHE A 15 -6.08 10.35 10.48
N LEU A 16 -5.58 9.61 9.48
CA LEU A 16 -5.72 8.15 9.42
C LEU A 16 -4.98 7.50 10.60
N LEU A 17 -3.74 7.92 10.87
CA LEU A 17 -2.96 7.45 12.01
C LEU A 17 -3.69 7.74 13.34
N GLY A 18 -4.17 8.96 13.54
CA GLY A 18 -4.95 9.34 14.71
C GLY A 18 -6.21 8.47 14.88
N THR A 19 -6.91 8.17 13.78
CA THR A 19 -8.09 7.30 13.75
C THR A 19 -7.74 5.86 14.16
N LEU A 20 -6.63 5.30 13.66
CA LEU A 20 -6.15 3.97 14.03
C LEU A 20 -5.82 3.91 15.53
N LEU A 21 -5.12 4.93 16.05
CA LEU A 21 -4.76 4.99 17.47
C LEU A 21 -6.01 5.12 18.36
N TRP A 22 -6.95 5.98 17.97
CA TRP A 22 -8.23 6.15 18.68
C TRP A 22 -9.03 4.85 18.73
N THR A 23 -9.09 4.13 17.60
CA THR A 23 -9.83 2.87 17.48
C THR A 23 -9.04 1.64 17.95
N ARG A 24 -7.85 1.85 18.54
CA ARG A 24 -6.93 0.81 19.05
C ARG A 24 -6.48 -0.20 17.99
N ARG A 25 -6.37 0.23 16.73
CA ARG A 25 -5.80 -0.52 15.61
C ARG A 25 -4.28 -0.35 15.56
N PHE A 26 -3.62 -0.79 16.63
CA PHE A 26 -2.20 -0.52 16.84
C PHE A 26 -1.29 -1.39 15.97
N GLN A 27 -1.64 -2.65 15.73
CA GLN A 27 -0.85 -3.46 14.80
C GLN A 27 -0.94 -2.89 13.38
N ALA A 28 -2.13 -2.52 12.92
CA ALA A 28 -2.29 -1.88 11.61
C ALA A 28 -1.46 -0.59 11.49
N ALA A 29 -1.45 0.26 12.53
CA ALA A 29 -0.63 1.46 12.56
C ALA A 29 0.87 1.15 12.49
N ILE A 30 1.36 0.18 13.29
CA ILE A 30 2.78 -0.22 13.29
C ILE A 30 3.18 -0.81 11.93
N VAL A 31 2.39 -1.74 11.40
CA VAL A 31 2.66 -2.38 10.11
C VAL A 31 2.59 -1.37 8.98
N GLY A 32 1.67 -0.42 9.05
CA GLY A 32 1.64 0.75 8.17
C GLY A 32 2.95 1.50 8.18
N LEU A 33 3.43 1.93 9.35
CA LEU A 33 4.66 2.70 9.47
C LEU A 33 5.88 1.91 8.97
N LEU A 34 5.97 0.62 9.30
CA LEU A 34 7.00 -0.28 8.78
C LEU A 34 6.92 -0.43 7.26
N GLY A 35 5.71 -0.50 6.71
CA GLY A 35 5.46 -0.53 5.27
C GLY A 35 5.93 0.74 4.56
N GLY A 36 5.65 1.91 5.14
CA GLY A 36 6.15 3.20 4.65
C GLY A 36 7.68 3.27 4.64
N ILE A 37 8.33 2.82 5.72
CA ILE A 37 9.80 2.74 5.81
C ILE A 37 10.36 1.76 4.78
N LEU A 38 9.74 0.59 4.61
CA LEU A 38 10.14 -0.41 3.61
C LEU A 38 10.07 0.19 2.21
N TYR A 39 8.98 0.88 1.88
CA TYR A 39 8.82 1.56 0.60
C TYR A 39 9.91 2.61 0.43
N PHE A 40 10.22 3.39 1.47
CA PHE A 40 11.27 4.40 1.39
C PHE A 40 12.65 3.81 1.13
N ILE A 41 13.00 2.71 1.79
CA ILE A 41 14.27 1.99 1.55
C ILE A 41 14.38 1.55 0.08
N VAL A 42 13.29 1.01 -0.48
CA VAL A 42 13.27 0.57 -1.89
C VAL A 42 13.29 1.75 -2.84
N ASP A 43 12.51 2.79 -2.55
CA ASP A 43 12.30 3.96 -3.40
C ASP A 43 13.50 4.89 -3.44
N TYR A 44 14.01 5.28 -2.27
CA TYR A 44 15.16 6.16 -2.13
C TYR A 44 16.47 5.37 -2.24
N GLY A 45 16.61 4.28 -1.49
CA GLY A 45 17.83 3.49 -1.49
C GLY A 45 18.01 2.71 -2.80
N GLY A 46 17.02 1.91 -3.18
CA GLY A 46 17.09 1.07 -4.38
C GLY A 46 17.01 1.89 -5.67
N PHE A 47 15.87 2.51 -5.94
CA PHE A 47 15.61 3.12 -7.24
C PHE A 47 16.31 4.45 -7.45
N TYR A 48 16.36 5.32 -6.44
CA TYR A 48 17.01 6.62 -6.56
C TYR A 48 18.53 6.51 -6.42
N CYS A 49 19.06 5.98 -5.30
CA CYS A 49 20.50 5.94 -5.06
C CYS A 49 21.24 4.86 -5.87
N LEU A 50 20.78 3.61 -5.89
CA LEU A 50 21.52 2.51 -6.52
C LEU A 50 21.27 2.42 -8.03
N LEU A 51 20.01 2.47 -8.46
CA LEU A 51 19.63 2.23 -9.86
C LEU A 51 19.53 3.52 -10.68
N GLN A 52 19.46 4.69 -10.04
CA GLN A 52 19.34 6.00 -10.71
C GLN A 52 18.16 6.07 -11.70
N THR A 53 17.06 5.34 -11.41
CA THR A 53 15.87 5.27 -12.27
C THR A 53 14.77 6.26 -11.86
N ARG A 54 15.04 7.13 -10.88
CA ARG A 54 14.09 8.13 -10.38
C ARG A 54 14.66 9.53 -10.48
N VAL A 55 13.90 10.43 -11.09
CA VAL A 55 14.23 11.85 -11.13
C VAL A 55 13.06 12.64 -10.58
N VAL A 56 13.33 13.47 -9.57
CA VAL A 56 12.35 14.34 -8.92
C VAL A 56 12.68 15.79 -9.30
N ASN A 57 11.69 16.54 -9.78
CA ASN A 57 11.83 17.95 -10.11
C ASN A 57 10.86 18.79 -9.27
N GLY A 58 11.32 19.95 -8.79
CA GLY A 58 10.49 20.89 -8.02
C GLY A 58 10.41 20.59 -6.51
N ALA A 59 11.15 19.60 -6.01
CA ALA A 59 11.27 19.26 -4.60
C ALA A 59 12.61 18.58 -4.29
N ASP A 60 13.02 18.59 -3.02
CA ASP A 60 14.14 17.78 -2.57
C ASP A 60 13.81 16.27 -2.68
N PRO A 61 14.64 15.46 -3.38
CA PRO A 61 14.33 14.06 -3.63
C PRO A 61 14.20 13.21 -2.37
N LEU A 62 14.98 13.48 -1.31
CA LEU A 62 14.94 12.72 -0.07
C LEU A 62 13.57 12.89 0.61
N TRP A 63 13.17 14.14 0.84
CA TRP A 63 11.90 14.45 1.50
C TRP A 63 10.69 14.06 0.65
N PHE A 64 10.77 14.29 -0.66
CA PHE A 64 9.70 13.92 -1.58
C PHE A 64 9.49 12.40 -1.62
N LEU A 65 10.57 11.62 -1.74
CA LEU A 65 10.46 10.16 -1.77
C LEU A 65 10.06 9.59 -0.41
N LEU A 66 10.50 10.19 0.70
CA LEU A 66 10.02 9.80 2.03
C LEU A 66 8.50 10.00 2.16
N TRP A 67 8.01 11.18 1.79
CA TRP A 67 6.57 11.45 1.81
C TRP A 67 5.82 10.50 0.87
N LEU A 68 6.28 10.31 -0.36
CA LEU A 68 5.63 9.46 -1.35
C LEU A 68 5.54 8.00 -0.86
N SER A 69 6.62 7.50 -0.27
CA SER A 69 6.68 6.17 0.31
C SER A 69 5.83 6.05 1.57
N MET A 70 5.79 7.07 2.42
CA MET A 70 4.89 7.10 3.56
C MET A 70 3.44 7.16 3.11
N SER A 71 3.09 7.96 2.10
CA SER A 71 1.73 8.06 1.57
C SER A 71 1.22 6.68 1.17
N TYR A 72 1.77 6.10 0.11
CA TYR A 72 1.28 4.80 -0.39
C TYR A 72 1.67 3.63 0.52
N GLY A 73 2.89 3.61 1.06
CA GLY A 73 3.36 2.52 1.90
C GLY A 73 2.60 2.43 3.22
N PHE A 74 2.36 3.56 3.91
CA PHE A 74 1.54 3.54 5.13
C PHE A 74 0.11 3.11 4.83
N THR A 75 -0.57 3.80 3.88
CA THR A 75 -1.98 3.52 3.62
C THR A 75 -2.21 2.12 3.08
N ASN A 76 -1.34 1.61 2.20
CA ASN A 76 -1.50 0.28 1.62
C ASN A 76 -1.31 -0.80 2.70
N PHE A 77 -0.28 -0.69 3.53
CA PHE A 77 -0.04 -1.70 4.57
C PHE A 77 -1.09 -1.66 5.68
N VAL A 78 -1.58 -0.47 6.07
CA VAL A 78 -2.74 -0.33 6.95
C VAL A 78 -3.95 -1.05 6.34
N TRP A 79 -4.26 -0.75 5.08
CA TRP A 79 -5.43 -1.32 4.42
C TRP A 79 -5.34 -2.85 4.28
N ILE A 80 -4.18 -3.36 3.87
CA ILE A 80 -3.89 -4.80 3.79
C ILE A 80 -4.08 -5.45 5.15
N TRP A 81 -3.48 -4.89 6.22
CA TRP A 81 -3.53 -5.51 7.55
C TRP A 81 -4.97 -5.62 8.06
N LEU A 82 -5.75 -4.55 7.95
CA LEU A 82 -7.15 -4.51 8.38
C LEU A 82 -8.03 -5.48 7.59
N TRP A 83 -7.74 -5.68 6.30
CA TRP A 83 -8.41 -6.69 5.49
C TRP A 83 -8.00 -8.11 5.87
N LEU A 84 -6.71 -8.37 6.14
CA LEU A 84 -6.25 -9.68 6.59
C LEU A 84 -6.83 -10.07 7.95
N ASP A 85 -7.07 -9.11 8.84
CA ASP A 85 -7.80 -9.33 10.10
C ASP A 85 -9.26 -9.75 9.91
N ARG A 86 -9.80 -9.58 8.69
CA ARG A 86 -11.24 -9.71 8.41
C ARG A 86 -12.07 -8.88 9.37
N ASP A 87 -11.60 -7.66 9.63
CA ASP A 87 -12.37 -6.70 10.40
C ASP A 87 -13.75 -6.55 9.74
N LYS A 88 -14.83 -6.64 10.54
CA LYS A 88 -16.22 -6.47 10.03
C LYS A 88 -16.47 -5.06 9.49
N ARG A 89 -15.46 -4.19 9.55
CA ARG A 89 -15.42 -2.79 9.11
C ARG A 89 -14.57 -2.57 7.86
N ALA A 90 -14.29 -3.64 7.10
CA ALA A 90 -13.46 -3.57 5.90
C ALA A 90 -13.95 -2.53 4.88
N LEU A 91 -15.28 -2.34 4.76
CA LEU A 91 -15.86 -1.34 3.88
C LEU A 91 -15.55 0.09 4.35
N GLU A 92 -15.74 0.38 5.64
CA GLU A 92 -15.50 1.69 6.22
C GLU A 92 -14.04 2.11 6.08
N TRP A 93 -13.10 1.20 6.33
CA TRP A 93 -11.68 1.46 6.14
C TRP A 93 -11.33 1.69 4.66
N SER A 94 -11.82 0.85 3.75
CA SER A 94 -11.63 1.04 2.31
C SER A 94 -12.17 2.39 1.85
N LEU A 95 -13.38 2.75 2.28
CA LEU A 95 -14.02 4.00 1.90
C LEU A 95 -13.24 5.20 2.45
N LEU A 96 -12.79 5.14 3.71
CA LEU A 96 -12.01 6.20 4.33
C LEU A 96 -10.70 6.46 3.57
N ILE A 97 -10.01 5.39 3.19
CA ILE A 97 -8.72 5.48 2.49
C ILE A 97 -8.91 5.99 1.06
N VAL A 98 -9.80 5.37 0.29
CA VAL A 98 -10.03 5.75 -1.11
C VAL A 98 -10.62 7.16 -1.22
N SER A 99 -11.56 7.53 -0.35
CA SER A 99 -12.10 8.90 -0.34
C SER A 99 -11.04 9.91 0.10
N GLY A 100 -10.17 9.59 1.07
CA GLY A 100 -9.05 10.44 1.47
C GLY A 100 -8.10 10.75 0.32
N TRP A 101 -7.68 9.72 -0.44
CA TRP A 101 -6.86 9.93 -1.64
C TRP A 101 -7.57 10.77 -2.70
N LEU A 102 -8.86 10.49 -2.94
CA LEU A 102 -9.65 11.22 -3.95
C LEU A 102 -9.83 12.69 -3.55
N THR A 103 -10.16 12.96 -2.29
CA THR A 103 -10.28 14.31 -1.73
C THR A 103 -8.97 15.07 -1.85
N THR A 104 -7.86 14.45 -1.46
CA THR A 104 -6.51 15.03 -1.58
C THR A 104 -6.22 15.43 -3.03
N ALA A 105 -6.47 14.52 -3.98
CA ALA A 105 -6.25 14.77 -5.39
C ALA A 105 -7.12 15.91 -5.93
N LEU A 106 -8.43 15.84 -5.74
CA LEU A 106 -9.37 16.83 -6.30
C LEU A 106 -9.21 18.20 -5.67
N LEU A 107 -9.02 18.29 -4.34
CA LEU A 107 -8.77 19.58 -3.69
C LEU A 107 -7.47 20.21 -4.19
N SER A 108 -6.40 19.43 -4.34
CA SER A 108 -5.14 19.95 -4.85
C SER A 108 -5.25 20.51 -6.28
N GLN A 109 -6.11 19.93 -7.12
CA GLN A 109 -6.33 20.40 -8.49
C GLN A 109 -7.14 21.69 -8.55
N ASN A 110 -8.16 21.80 -7.72
CA ASN A 110 -9.05 22.95 -7.72
C ASN A 110 -8.46 24.15 -6.97
N PHE A 111 -7.63 23.93 -5.96
CA PHE A 111 -7.13 24.98 -5.07
C PHE A 111 -5.60 25.13 -5.04
N GLY A 112 -4.88 24.37 -5.86
CA GLY A 112 -3.41 24.33 -5.83
C GLY A 112 -2.69 25.24 -6.82
N ALA A 113 -3.39 26.17 -7.50
CA ALA A 113 -2.80 27.01 -8.56
C ALA A 113 -1.61 27.89 -8.10
N GLY A 114 -1.53 28.22 -6.81
CA GLY A 114 -0.41 28.98 -6.22
C GLY A 114 0.74 28.13 -5.66
N PHE A 115 0.68 26.80 -5.77
CA PHE A 115 1.68 25.92 -5.19
C PHE A 115 2.70 25.46 -6.24
N PRO A 116 3.96 25.22 -5.85
CA PRO A 116 4.99 24.77 -6.78
C PRO A 116 4.60 23.43 -7.41
N ALA A 117 4.85 23.31 -8.71
CA ALA A 117 4.65 22.08 -9.44
C ALA A 117 5.77 21.08 -9.11
N ILE A 118 5.39 19.83 -8.88
CA ILE A 118 6.32 18.74 -8.57
C ILE A 118 6.04 17.59 -9.53
N SER A 119 7.11 17.06 -10.12
CA SER A 119 7.05 15.92 -11.03
C SER A 119 8.09 14.87 -10.67
N ILE A 120 7.75 13.61 -10.95
CA ILE A 120 8.64 12.47 -10.80
C ILE A 120 8.59 11.64 -12.09
N SER A 121 9.76 11.28 -12.61
CA SER A 121 9.89 10.28 -13.67
C SER A 121 10.43 8.97 -13.08
N ARG A 122 9.98 7.85 -13.64
CA ARG A 122 10.35 6.49 -13.20
C ARG A 122 10.77 5.67 -14.42
N GLY A 123 11.99 5.12 -14.41
CA GLY A 123 12.45 4.12 -15.38
C GLY A 123 11.98 2.72 -14.98
N THR A 124 11.47 1.93 -15.93
CA THR A 124 10.63 0.74 -15.64
C THR A 124 11.12 -0.61 -16.17
N ALA A 125 12.32 -0.75 -16.70
CA ALA A 125 12.57 -1.85 -17.63
C ALA A 125 12.60 -3.29 -17.04
N ASP A 126 13.28 -3.58 -15.92
CA ASP A 126 13.77 -4.97 -15.73
C ASP A 126 13.31 -5.75 -14.48
N TYR A 127 12.49 -5.18 -13.58
CA TYR A 127 12.15 -5.86 -12.32
C TYR A 127 10.86 -6.70 -12.34
N HIS A 128 10.00 -6.56 -13.35
CA HIS A 128 8.71 -7.28 -13.44
C HIS A 128 8.88 -8.81 -13.46
N GLY A 129 9.96 -9.33 -14.04
CA GLY A 129 10.23 -10.77 -14.08
C GLY A 129 10.45 -11.36 -12.69
N ILE A 130 11.23 -10.67 -11.85
CA ILE A 130 11.45 -11.07 -10.46
C ILE A 130 10.14 -10.98 -9.68
N MET A 131 9.34 -9.95 -9.95
CA MET A 131 8.04 -9.79 -9.28
C MET A 131 7.07 -10.94 -9.60
N ALA A 132 7.01 -11.34 -10.87
CA ALA A 132 6.17 -12.46 -11.30
C ALA A 132 6.59 -13.78 -10.64
N LEU A 133 7.90 -14.01 -10.49
CA LEU A 133 8.43 -15.18 -9.78
C LEU A 133 8.02 -15.16 -8.31
N MET A 134 8.18 -14.02 -7.62
CA MET A 134 7.80 -13.89 -6.21
C MET A 134 6.29 -14.09 -5.99
N LEU A 135 5.46 -13.55 -6.90
CA LEU A 135 4.01 -13.78 -6.91
C LEU A 135 3.70 -15.27 -7.05
N PHE A 136 4.29 -15.93 -8.06
CA PHE A 136 4.06 -17.35 -8.31
C PHE A 136 4.46 -18.21 -7.11
N VAL A 137 5.66 -18.01 -6.57
CA VAL A 137 6.15 -18.75 -5.40
C VAL A 137 5.22 -18.56 -4.20
N GLY A 138 4.83 -17.31 -3.90
CA GLY A 138 3.96 -17.00 -2.78
C GLY A 138 2.60 -17.71 -2.88
N TYR A 139 1.92 -17.60 -4.02
CA TYR A 139 0.63 -18.25 -4.23
C TYR A 139 0.74 -19.77 -4.39
N ALA A 140 1.83 -20.28 -4.97
CA ALA A 140 2.08 -21.72 -5.03
C ALA A 140 2.15 -22.34 -3.64
N ILE A 141 2.81 -21.68 -2.68
CA ILE A 141 2.85 -22.12 -1.28
C ILE A 141 1.43 -22.20 -0.69
N LEU A 142 0.60 -21.17 -0.88
CA LEU A 142 -0.79 -21.16 -0.38
C LEU A 142 -1.65 -22.26 -1.04
N CYS A 143 -1.53 -22.43 -2.36
CA CYS A 143 -2.24 -23.45 -3.12
C CYS A 143 -1.84 -24.86 -2.69
N ILE A 144 -0.54 -25.15 -2.60
CA ILE A 144 -0.03 -26.45 -2.15
C ILE A 144 -0.46 -26.72 -0.71
N HIS A 145 -0.44 -25.72 0.19
CA HIS A 145 -0.98 -25.85 1.55
C HIS A 145 -2.45 -26.29 1.52
N ASN A 146 -3.30 -25.62 0.74
CA ASN A 146 -4.72 -25.95 0.62
C ASN A 146 -5.00 -27.32 -0.03
N ILE A 147 -4.15 -27.76 -0.96
CA ILE A 147 -4.27 -29.08 -1.60
C ILE A 147 -3.90 -30.19 -0.61
N ARG A 148 -2.87 -29.96 0.22
CA ARG A 148 -2.37 -30.97 1.18
C ARG A 148 -3.18 -31.03 2.47
N ARG A 149 -3.92 -29.98 2.83
CA ARG A 149 -4.63 -29.86 4.10
C ARG A 149 -6.14 -30.02 3.93
N GLY A 150 -6.79 -30.56 4.95
CA GLY A 150 -8.24 -30.74 4.95
C GLY A 150 -9.01 -29.40 5.07
N PRO A 151 -10.35 -29.42 4.86
CA PRO A 151 -11.17 -28.20 4.82
C PRO A 151 -11.07 -27.27 6.04
N LYS A 152 -10.73 -27.81 7.22
CA LYS A 152 -10.59 -27.05 8.48
C LYS A 152 -9.38 -26.11 8.51
N GLU A 153 -8.33 -26.42 7.74
CA GLU A 153 -7.08 -25.64 7.68
C GLU A 153 -6.96 -24.84 6.38
N LYS A 154 -8.05 -24.77 5.60
CA LYS A 154 -8.08 -24.13 4.29
C LYS A 154 -7.93 -22.62 4.43
N ILE A 155 -6.92 -22.08 3.77
CA ILE A 155 -6.65 -20.65 3.64
C ILE A 155 -7.58 -20.08 2.56
N ASP A 156 -8.20 -18.94 2.84
CA ASP A 156 -9.03 -18.23 1.86
C ASP A 156 -8.16 -17.39 0.91
N ILE A 157 -7.62 -18.07 -0.11
CA ILE A 157 -6.78 -17.44 -1.14
C ILE A 157 -7.53 -16.35 -1.90
N LYS A 158 -8.86 -16.49 -2.08
CA LYS A 158 -9.66 -15.48 -2.79
C LYS A 158 -9.65 -14.16 -2.06
N TRP A 159 -9.76 -14.21 -0.72
CA TRP A 159 -9.70 -13.01 0.12
C TRP A 159 -8.32 -12.35 0.06
N ILE A 160 -7.24 -13.14 0.11
CA ILE A 160 -5.86 -12.63 0.01
C ILE A 160 -5.64 -11.95 -1.35
N LEU A 161 -6.03 -12.60 -2.44
CA LEU A 161 -5.95 -12.05 -3.79
C LEU A 161 -6.80 -10.79 -3.96
N ALA A 162 -8.05 -10.80 -3.49
CA ALA A 162 -8.92 -9.63 -3.56
C ALA A 162 -8.34 -8.45 -2.79
N THR A 163 -7.73 -8.69 -1.62
CA THR A 163 -7.06 -7.64 -0.83
C THR A 163 -5.97 -6.96 -1.65
N GLY A 164 -5.05 -7.73 -2.24
CA GLY A 164 -3.96 -7.15 -3.02
C GLY A 164 -4.43 -6.45 -4.29
N VAL A 165 -5.42 -7.00 -4.99
CA VAL A 165 -6.02 -6.36 -6.17
C VAL A 165 -6.67 -5.03 -5.80
N LEU A 166 -7.49 -5.00 -4.75
CA LEU A 166 -8.26 -3.81 -4.37
C LEU A 166 -7.37 -2.68 -3.87
N VAL A 167 -6.35 -3.00 -3.07
CA VAL A 167 -5.41 -2.00 -2.54
C VAL A 167 -4.65 -1.35 -3.69
N GLN A 168 -4.07 -2.15 -4.58
CA GLN A 168 -3.31 -1.63 -5.72
C GLN A 168 -4.21 -0.87 -6.71
N PHE A 169 -5.33 -1.47 -7.08
CA PHE A 169 -6.28 -0.85 -7.99
C PHE A 169 -6.79 0.47 -7.42
N GLY A 170 -7.11 0.53 -6.13
CA GLY A 170 -7.66 1.71 -5.49
C GLY A 170 -6.79 2.97 -5.67
N TRP A 171 -5.50 2.89 -5.34
CA TRP A 171 -4.63 4.06 -5.45
C TRP A 171 -4.30 4.40 -6.91
N GLU A 172 -4.04 3.39 -7.76
CA GLU A 172 -3.77 3.64 -9.18
C GLU A 172 -4.99 4.20 -9.91
N PHE A 173 -6.19 3.73 -9.57
CA PHE A 173 -7.43 4.24 -10.13
C PHE A 173 -7.65 5.70 -9.75
N VAL A 174 -7.45 6.08 -8.47
CA VAL A 174 -7.54 7.49 -8.04
C VAL A 174 -6.56 8.36 -8.83
N LEU A 175 -5.31 7.92 -8.99
CA LEU A 175 -4.32 8.68 -9.76
C LEU A 175 -4.66 8.79 -11.25
N LEU A 176 -5.26 7.74 -11.82
CA LEU A 176 -5.69 7.70 -13.22
C LEU A 176 -6.85 8.67 -13.46
N ILE A 177 -7.95 8.56 -12.69
CA ILE A 177 -9.15 9.38 -12.91
C ILE A 177 -8.93 10.85 -12.59
N THR A 178 -7.96 11.16 -11.73
CA THR A 178 -7.56 12.53 -11.43
C THR A 178 -6.52 13.04 -12.42
N GLY A 179 -5.94 12.21 -13.28
CA GLY A 179 -4.90 12.62 -14.23
C GLY A 179 -3.57 13.00 -13.57
N ILE A 180 -3.36 12.65 -12.29
CA ILE A 180 -2.07 12.83 -11.61
C ILE A 180 -1.02 11.90 -12.21
N ARG A 181 -1.44 10.69 -12.62
CA ARG A 181 -0.59 9.70 -13.30
C ARG A 181 -1.34 9.17 -14.52
N ASN A 182 -0.78 9.39 -15.70
CA ASN A 182 -1.31 8.81 -16.94
C ASN A 182 -0.77 7.39 -17.11
N VAL A 183 -1.51 6.40 -16.61
CA VAL A 183 -1.19 4.97 -16.79
C VAL A 183 -2.05 4.37 -17.90
N SER A 184 -1.47 3.47 -18.70
CA SER A 184 -2.26 2.68 -19.65
C SER A 184 -3.16 1.69 -18.89
N LEU A 185 -4.27 1.29 -19.50
CA LEU A 185 -5.15 0.24 -18.94
C LEU A 185 -4.38 -1.06 -18.68
N GLN A 186 -3.44 -1.40 -19.57
CA GLN A 186 -2.56 -2.55 -19.37
C GLN A 186 -1.70 -2.40 -18.10
N THR A 187 -1.11 -1.24 -17.87
CA THR A 187 -0.30 -0.98 -16.67
C THR A 187 -1.17 -1.08 -15.42
N LEU A 188 -2.36 -0.47 -15.42
CA LEU A 188 -3.30 -0.56 -14.31
C LEU A 188 -3.65 -2.01 -13.96
N LEU A 189 -3.95 -2.84 -14.97
CA LEU A 189 -4.32 -4.24 -14.78
C LEU A 189 -3.13 -5.08 -14.29
N VAL A 190 -1.97 -4.96 -14.95
CA VAL A 190 -0.77 -5.71 -14.57
C VAL A 190 -0.36 -5.36 -13.16
N ASN A 191 -0.32 -4.06 -12.84
CA ASN A 191 0.06 -3.61 -11.51
C ASN A 191 -0.92 -4.14 -10.47
N SER A 192 -2.23 -4.00 -10.69
CA SER A 192 -3.29 -4.50 -9.80
C SER A 192 -3.16 -6.00 -9.51
N LEU A 193 -2.78 -6.80 -10.50
CA LEU A 193 -2.60 -8.25 -10.34
C LEU A 193 -1.24 -8.63 -9.76
N LEU A 194 -0.21 -7.81 -9.94
CA LEU A 194 1.18 -8.17 -9.66
C LEU A 194 1.76 -7.46 -8.43
N GLU A 195 1.77 -6.12 -8.41
CA GLU A 195 2.66 -5.35 -7.52
C GLU A 195 2.36 -5.61 -6.04
N THR A 196 1.12 -5.39 -5.61
CA THR A 196 0.75 -5.62 -4.21
C THR A 196 0.57 -7.12 -3.93
N ASN A 197 -0.06 -7.87 -4.86
CA ASN A 197 -0.31 -9.30 -4.69
C ASN A 197 0.95 -10.15 -4.55
N MET A 198 2.07 -9.71 -5.12
CA MET A 198 3.37 -10.37 -4.94
C MET A 198 3.74 -10.47 -3.45
N GLY A 199 3.46 -9.44 -2.65
CA GLY A 199 3.78 -9.41 -1.22
C GLY A 199 2.75 -10.10 -0.33
N LEU A 200 1.51 -10.24 -0.79
CA LEU A 200 0.36 -10.65 0.05
C LEU A 200 0.51 -12.04 0.69
N PRO A 201 0.95 -13.10 -0.02
CA PRO A 201 1.16 -14.41 0.60
C PRO A 201 2.15 -14.38 1.77
N TYR A 202 3.24 -13.61 1.64
CA TYR A 202 4.26 -13.47 2.68
C TYR A 202 3.72 -12.66 3.87
N LEU A 203 3.02 -11.54 3.59
CA LEU A 203 2.36 -10.75 4.63
C LEU A 203 1.28 -11.53 5.36
N TYR A 204 0.54 -12.41 4.68
CA TYR A 204 -0.43 -13.30 5.32
C TYR A 204 0.22 -14.21 6.38
N PHE A 205 1.38 -14.79 6.09
CA PHE A 205 2.09 -15.61 7.07
C PHE A 205 2.63 -14.80 8.25
N ILE A 206 3.15 -13.60 7.99
CA ILE A 206 3.60 -12.67 9.03
C ILE A 206 2.41 -12.30 9.93
N HIS A 207 1.31 -11.86 9.32
CA HIS A 207 0.05 -11.53 9.98
C HIS A 207 -0.44 -12.66 10.87
N ARG A 208 -0.52 -13.89 10.35
CA ARG A 208 -0.96 -15.05 11.12
C ARG A 208 -0.03 -15.35 12.29
N THR A 209 1.28 -15.13 12.13
CA THR A 209 2.27 -15.37 13.19
C THR A 209 2.16 -14.34 14.31
N VAL A 210 1.99 -13.06 13.96
CA VAL A 210 1.78 -11.97 14.92
C VAL A 210 0.47 -12.18 15.69
N ASN A 211 -0.63 -12.44 14.96
CA ASN A 211 -1.97 -12.62 15.54
C ASN A 211 -2.18 -13.92 16.32
N ARG A 212 -1.20 -14.82 16.34
CA ARG A 212 -1.18 -15.95 17.28
C ARG A 212 -0.71 -15.56 18.67
N ARG A 213 -0.02 -14.43 18.82
CA ARG A 213 0.61 -13.98 20.07
C ARG A 213 -0.02 -12.71 20.60
N TRP A 214 -0.43 -11.82 19.71
CA TRP A 214 -0.89 -10.47 20.03
C TRP A 214 -2.24 -10.21 19.38
N ARG A 215 -3.12 -9.52 20.09
CA ARG A 215 -4.36 -8.95 19.54
C ARG A 215 -4.05 -7.61 18.85
N GLU A 216 -5.01 -7.11 18.08
CA GLU A 216 -4.88 -5.86 17.33
C GLU A 216 -4.52 -4.63 18.20
N ASP A 217 -4.91 -4.66 19.47
CA ASP A 217 -4.59 -3.65 20.49
C ASP A 217 -3.25 -3.92 21.23
N LEU A 218 -2.42 -4.82 20.71
CA LEU A 218 -1.14 -5.28 21.28
C LEU A 218 -1.25 -5.98 22.64
N THR A 219 -2.44 -6.37 23.08
CA THR A 219 -2.57 -7.24 24.25
C THR A 219 -2.17 -8.68 23.91
N ARG A 220 -1.47 -9.35 24.81
CA ARG A 220 -1.03 -10.74 24.58
C ARG A 220 -2.23 -11.69 24.68
N ILE A 221 -2.31 -12.65 23.78
CA ILE A 221 -3.31 -13.72 23.86
C ILE A 221 -2.87 -14.66 24.99
N SER A 222 -3.65 -14.71 26.09
CA SER A 222 -3.46 -15.69 27.16
C SER A 222 -3.71 -17.09 26.62
N THR A 223 -2.66 -17.93 26.59
CA THR A 223 -2.74 -19.37 26.28
C THR A 223 -3.35 -20.15 27.41
#